data_AF-A0A9D8RNM5-F1
#
_entry.id   AF-A0A9D8RNM5-F1
#
_cell.length_a   1.000
_cell.length_b   1.000
_cell.length_c   1.000
_cell.angle_alpha   90.00
_cell.angle_beta   90.00
_cell.angle_gamma   90.00
#
_symmetry.space_group_name_H-M   'P 1'
#
loop_
_entity.id
_entity.type
_entity.pdbx_description
1 polymer ?
#
loop_
_entity_poly.entity_id
_entity_poly.type
_entity_poly.pdbx_seq_one_letter_code
_entity_poly.pdbx_strand_id
1 'polypeptide(L)'
;MADNNQNFEDFLNKTKKSSRAKWVAAGVVAAFFIALIAVSADWVIGALVHTRKEVTVPDLTKKPVTQALDILAASNLALKQAGVEFTQSVPPGSVLRQIPS
;
A
#
# COMPACT_ATOMS: atom_id res chain seq x y z
N MET A 1 -35.49 -60.43 -21.52
CA MET A 1 -35.03 -59.71 -20.32
C MET A 1 -34.14 -58.56 -20.78
N ALA A 2 -34.49 -57.31 -20.49
CA ALA A 2 -33.69 -56.14 -20.90
C ALA A 2 -32.59 -55.86 -19.88
N ASP A 3 -31.37 -55.65 -20.37
CA ASP A 3 -30.13 -55.52 -19.62
C ASP A 3 -30.08 -54.19 -18.83
N ASN A 4 -30.29 -54.29 -17.50
CA ASN A 4 -30.29 -53.18 -16.55
C ASN A 4 -28.91 -52.53 -16.37
N ASN A 5 -27.82 -53.21 -16.76
CA ASN A 5 -26.48 -52.63 -16.67
C ASN A 5 -26.26 -51.53 -17.72
N GLN A 6 -26.91 -51.61 -18.89
CA GLN A 6 -26.80 -50.58 -19.93
C GLN A 6 -27.35 -49.23 -19.43
N ASN A 7 -28.47 -49.23 -18.73
CA ASN A 7 -29.10 -48.01 -18.18
C ASN A 7 -28.29 -47.40 -17.02
N PHE A 8 -27.62 -48.22 -16.22
CA PHE A 8 -26.79 -47.75 -15.12
C PHE A 8 -25.49 -47.11 -15.63
N GLU A 9 -24.86 -47.74 -16.62
CA GLU A 9 -23.68 -47.19 -17.32
C GLU A 9 -24.02 -45.88 -18.05
N ASP A 10 -25.18 -45.77 -18.70
CA ASP A 10 -25.65 -44.54 -19.34
C ASP A 10 -25.96 -43.42 -18.34
N PHE A 11 -26.45 -43.76 -17.14
CA PHE A 11 -26.63 -42.78 -16.05
C PHE A 11 -25.28 -42.23 -15.55
N LEU A 12 -24.25 -43.08 -15.46
CA LEU A 12 -22.91 -42.66 -15.06
C LEU A 12 -22.16 -41.90 -16.17
N ASN A 13 -22.39 -42.24 -17.44
CA ASN A 13 -21.71 -41.63 -18.59
C ASN A 13 -22.34 -40.29 -19.04
N LYS A 14 -23.45 -39.87 -18.41
CA LYS A 14 -24.15 -38.61 -18.68
C LYS A 14 -23.44 -37.36 -18.12
N THR A 15 -22.13 -37.41 -17.88
CA THR A 15 -21.33 -36.24 -17.51
C THR A 15 -20.25 -35.91 -18.55
N LYS A 16 -20.54 -36.13 -19.83
CA LYS A 16 -19.71 -35.59 -20.93
C LYS A 16 -19.99 -34.09 -21.10
N LYS A 17 -19.62 -33.29 -20.09
CA LYS A 17 -19.70 -31.81 -20.13
C LYS A 17 -18.79 -31.31 -21.25
N SER A 18 -19.39 -30.68 -22.26
CA SER A 18 -18.72 -30.21 -23.47
C SER A 18 -17.53 -29.30 -23.12
N SER A 19 -16.44 -29.39 -23.90
CA SER A 19 -15.20 -28.62 -23.68
C SER A 19 -15.49 -27.13 -23.44
N ARG A 20 -16.45 -26.57 -24.19
CA ARG A 20 -16.93 -25.18 -24.04
C ARG A 20 -17.43 -24.85 -22.63
N ALA A 21 -18.21 -25.73 -22.01
CA ALA A 21 -18.72 -25.48 -20.65
C ALA A 21 -17.64 -25.58 -19.56
N LYS A 22 -16.52 -26.24 -19.83
CA LYS A 22 -15.33 -26.22 -18.94
C LYS A 22 -14.59 -24.88 -19.06
N TRP A 23 -14.41 -24.36 -20.27
CA TRP A 23 -13.80 -23.04 -20.51
C TRP A 23 -14.64 -21.89 -19.94
N VAL A 24 -15.96 -21.97 -20.06
CA VAL A 24 -16.86 -20.96 -19.45
C VAL A 24 -16.74 -21.00 -17.93
N ALA A 25 -16.78 -22.18 -17.31
CA ALA A 25 -16.62 -22.29 -15.85
C ALA A 25 -15.26 -21.77 -15.38
N ALA A 26 -14.18 -22.09 -16.10
CA ALA A 26 -12.85 -21.58 -15.81
C ALA A 26 -12.78 -20.05 -15.94
N GLY A 27 -13.43 -19.47 -16.96
CA GLY A 27 -13.53 -18.03 -17.15
C GLY A 27 -14.27 -17.31 -16.02
N VAL A 28 -15.38 -17.89 -15.53
CA VAL A 28 -16.13 -17.33 -14.39
C VAL A 28 -15.32 -17.36 -13.11
N VAL A 29 -14.62 -18.47 -12.84
CA VAL A 29 -13.74 -18.58 -11.67
C VAL A 29 -12.60 -17.59 -11.76
N ALA A 30 -11.95 -17.47 -12.93
CA ALA A 30 -10.90 -16.48 -13.14
C ALA A 30 -11.40 -15.05 -12.96
N ALA A 31 -12.56 -14.71 -13.52
CA ALA A 31 -13.17 -13.39 -13.36
C ALA A 31 -13.49 -13.06 -11.89
N PHE A 32 -13.96 -14.06 -11.11
CA PHE A 32 -14.19 -13.91 -9.68
C PHE A 32 -12.89 -13.58 -8.93
N PHE A 33 -11.80 -14.31 -9.19
CA PHE A 33 -10.51 -14.03 -8.57
C PHE A 33 -9.92 -12.69 -9.02
N ILE A 34 -10.07 -12.30 -10.29
CA ILE A 34 -9.64 -10.98 -10.78
C ILE A 34 -10.41 -9.88 -10.07
N ALA A 35 -11.73 -10.01 -9.93
CA ALA A 35 -12.54 -9.04 -9.17
C ALA A 35 -12.12 -8.97 -7.70
N LEU A 36 -11.85 -10.11 -7.05
CA LEU A 36 -11.33 -10.13 -5.68
C LEU A 36 -9.96 -9.45 -5.56
N ILE A 37 -9.05 -9.69 -6.51
CA ILE A 37 -7.73 -9.03 -6.52
C ILE A 37 -7.90 -7.52 -6.70
N ALA A 38 -8.75 -7.07 -7.62
CA ALA A 38 -9.00 -5.65 -7.85
C ALA A 38 -9.54 -4.96 -6.59
N VAL A 39 -10.53 -5.55 -5.92
CA VAL A 39 -11.10 -5.00 -4.67
C VAL A 39 -10.08 -5.04 -3.52
N SER A 40 -9.32 -6.13 -3.38
CA SER A 40 -8.34 -6.26 -2.30
C SER A 40 -7.14 -5.34 -2.48
N ALA A 41 -6.74 -5.02 -3.71
CA ALA A 41 -5.64 -4.09 -3.99
C ALA A 41 -5.89 -2.71 -3.38
N ASP A 42 -7.09 -2.15 -3.55
CA ASP A 42 -7.45 -0.84 -2.98
C ASP A 42 -7.35 -0.83 -1.46
N TRP A 43 -7.80 -1.92 -0.82
CA TRP A 43 -7.77 -2.05 0.65
C TRP A 43 -6.34 -2.25 1.18
N VAL A 44 -5.53 -3.09 0.52
CA VAL A 44 -4.14 -3.38 0.92
C VAL A 44 -3.25 -2.14 0.79
N ILE A 45 -3.35 -1.43 -0.33
CA ILE A 45 -2.56 -0.21 -0.55
C ILE A 45 -2.99 0.88 0.45
N GLY A 46 -4.30 1.03 0.69
CA GLY A 46 -4.82 1.96 1.70
C GLY A 46 -4.27 1.67 3.09
N ALA A 47 -4.29 0.41 3.53
CA ALA A 47 -3.76 0.01 4.83
C ALA A 47 -2.24 0.22 4.95
N LEU A 48 -1.48 -0.07 3.88
CA LEU A 48 -0.02 0.06 3.87
C LEU A 48 0.44 1.53 3.89
N VAL A 49 -0.30 2.44 3.26
CA VAL A 49 0.07 3.87 3.20
C VAL A 49 -0.29 4.61 4.50
N HIS A 50 -1.36 4.22 5.20
CA HIS A 50 -1.76 4.86 6.47
C HIS A 50 -0.97 4.38 7.69
N THR A 51 -0.09 3.39 7.55
CA THR A 51 0.83 2.96 8.62
C THR A 51 2.06 3.87 8.81
N ARG A 52 2.08 5.09 8.26
CA ARG A 52 3.18 6.02 8.52
C ARG A 52 3.15 6.44 9.99
N LYS A 53 4.19 6.04 10.73
CA LYS A 53 4.41 6.46 12.10
C LYS A 53 4.45 7.99 12.15
N GLU A 54 3.57 8.58 12.94
CA GLU A 54 3.64 10.00 13.26
C GLU A 54 4.92 10.26 14.06
N VAL A 55 5.68 11.28 13.65
CA VAL A 55 6.92 11.69 14.32
C VAL A 55 6.75 13.14 14.76
N THR A 56 6.95 13.39 16.05
CA THR A 56 6.96 14.76 16.59
C THR A 56 8.15 15.51 16.01
N VAL A 57 7.90 16.66 15.40
CA VAL A 57 8.97 17.51 14.87
C VAL A 57 9.56 18.32 16.03
N PRO A 58 10.86 18.19 16.32
CA PRO A 58 11.51 18.96 17.38
C PRO A 58 11.60 20.43 16.98
N ASP A 59 11.60 21.32 17.98
CA ASP A 59 11.84 22.75 17.77
C ASP A 59 13.34 23.00 17.54
N LEU A 60 13.65 23.53 16.36
CA LEU A 60 15.01 23.85 15.93
C LEU A 60 15.31 25.34 16.02
N THR A 61 14.34 26.19 16.37
CA THR A 61 14.52 27.65 16.37
C THR A 61 15.69 28.06 17.26
N LYS A 62 16.44 29.07 16.80
CA LYS A 62 17.64 29.62 17.46
C LYS A 62 18.81 28.63 17.61
N LYS A 63 18.70 27.40 17.09
CA LYS A 63 19.82 26.44 17.09
C LYS A 63 20.68 26.63 15.84
N PRO A 64 22.00 26.40 15.93
CA PRO A 64 22.86 26.30 14.76
C PRO A 64 22.37 25.17 13.82
N VAL A 65 22.55 25.34 12.51
CA VAL A 65 22.14 24.32 11.52
C VAL A 65 22.79 22.97 11.79
N THR A 66 24.06 22.94 12.23
CA THR A 66 24.76 21.69 12.58
C THR A 66 24.07 20.94 13.72
N GLN A 67 23.76 21.64 14.81
CA GLN A 67 23.03 21.06 15.95
C GLN A 67 21.61 20.63 15.55
N ALA A 68 20.94 21.41 14.69
CA ALA A 68 19.61 21.07 14.20
C ALA A 68 19.62 19.77 13.39
N LEU A 69 20.65 19.53 12.58
CA LEU A 69 20.84 18.27 11.85
C LEU A 69 21.03 17.09 12.79
N ASP A 70 21.83 17.24 13.85
CA ASP A 70 22.05 16.17 14.83
C ASP A 70 20.74 15.77 15.55
N ILE A 71 19.92 16.76 15.92
CA ILE A 71 18.62 16.55 16.57
C ILE A 71 17.65 15.83 15.63
N LEU A 72 17.62 16.22 14.35
CA LEU A 72 16.72 15.61 13.37
C LEU A 72 17.15 14.19 12.98
N ALA A 73 18.45 13.92 12.92
CA ALA A 73 18.98 12.60 12.63
C ALA A 73 18.49 11.56 13.65
N ALA A 74 18.39 11.92 14.94
CA ALA A 74 17.83 11.06 15.98
C ALA A 74 16.36 10.67 15.74
N SER A 75 15.62 11.50 15.00
CA SER A 75 14.21 11.26 14.64
C SER A 75 14.02 10.78 13.20
N ASN A 76 15.11 10.44 12.50
CA ASN A 76 15.12 10.09 11.07
C ASN A 76 14.45 11.17 10.19
N LEU A 77 14.61 12.44 10.58
CA LEU A 77 14.12 13.62 9.88
C LEU A 77 15.29 14.32 9.16
N ALA A 78 14.97 15.14 8.15
CA ALA A 78 15.95 15.91 7.39
C ALA A 78 15.55 17.38 7.28
N LEU A 79 16.53 18.26 7.11
CA LEU A 79 16.28 19.68 6.82
C LEU A 79 16.06 19.91 5.34
N LYS A 80 15.07 20.73 5.02
CA LYS A 80 14.93 21.38 3.72
C LYS A 80 15.05 22.88 3.92
N GLN A 81 16.06 23.49 3.30
CA GLN A 81 16.25 24.94 3.37
C GLN A 81 15.13 25.65 2.60
N ALA A 82 14.29 26.42 3.32
CA ALA A 82 13.24 27.23 2.71
C ALA A 82 13.75 28.58 2.18
N GLY A 83 14.76 29.16 2.84
CA GLY A 83 15.35 30.45 2.50
C GLY A 83 16.44 30.87 3.47
N VAL A 84 16.99 32.06 3.26
CA VAL A 84 17.97 32.72 4.15
C VAL A 84 17.48 34.13 4.41
N GLU A 85 17.52 34.55 5.67
CA GLU A 85 17.09 35.87 6.11
C GLU A 85 18.17 36.49 7.00
N PHE A 86 18.35 37.80 6.91
CA PHE A 86 19.31 38.54 7.74
C PHE A 86 18.61 39.13 8.95
N THR A 87 19.11 38.84 10.14
CA THR A 87 18.59 39.40 11.39
C THR A 87 19.72 39.58 12.40
N GLN A 88 19.52 40.50 13.35
CA GLN A 88 20.40 40.68 14.51
C GLN A 88 19.98 39.80 15.70
N SER A 89 18.83 39.12 15.62
CA SER A 89 18.24 38.39 16.76
C SER A 89 18.87 37.02 17.03
N VAL A 90 19.53 36.41 16.04
CA VAL A 90 20.19 35.11 16.16
C VAL A 90 21.54 35.12 15.44
N PRO A 91 22.52 34.32 15.90
CA PRO A 91 23.81 34.21 15.23
C PRO A 91 23.67 33.72 13.78
N PRO A 92 24.58 34.13 12.87
CA PRO A 92 24.64 33.61 11.51
C PRO A 92 24.68 32.07 11.49
N GLY A 93 23.97 31.47 10.55
CA GLY A 93 23.89 30.01 10.43
C GLY A 93 23.00 29.33 11.48
N SER A 94 22.13 30.08 12.15
CA SER A 94 21.09 29.55 13.04
C SER A 94 19.72 29.48 12.35
N VAL A 95 18.88 28.55 12.78
CA VAL A 95 17.50 28.43 12.30
C VAL A 95 16.68 29.60 12.84
N LEU A 96 16.23 30.49 11.94
CA LEU A 96 15.37 31.62 12.30
C LEU A 96 13.92 31.19 12.53
N ARG A 97 13.40 30.35 11.62
CA ARG A 97 12.00 29.92 11.58
C ARG A 97 11.89 28.52 11.00
N GLN A 98 10.90 27.76 11.47
CA GLN A 98 10.62 26.39 11.07
C GLN A 98 9.19 26.26 10.53
N ILE A 99 9.01 25.36 9.55
CA ILE A 99 7.71 24.92 9.07
C ILE A 99 7.77 23.39 8.96
N PRO A 100 6.89 22.62 9.62
CA PRO A 100 5.86 23.07 10.57
C PRO A 100 6.46 23.73 11.82
N SER A 101 5.74 24.71 12.37
CA SER A 101 6.10 25.46 13.59
C SER A 101 5.76 24.68 14.86
#